data_AF-A0A954RL57-F1
#
_entry.id   AF-A0A954RL57-F1
#
_cell.length_a   1.000
_cell.length_b   1.000
_cell.length_c   1.000
_cell.angle_alpha   90.00
_cell.angle_beta   90.00
_cell.angle_gamma   90.00
#
_symmetry.space_group_name_H-M   'P 1'
#
loop_
_entity.id
_entity.type
_entity.pdbx_description
1 polymer ?
#
loop_
_entity_poly.entity_id
_entity_poly.type
_entity_poly.pdbx_seq_one_letter_code
_entity_poly.pdbx_strand_id
1 'polypeptide(L)'
;DGSTFDIKSTGACVNGASFKIVDANNITGTPTITSQTAGQNWVFNAATGTVTLGGGLTGDYDGNGQLDLADLNLQAAAMANGGPAATYDLTNDGLVNYDDRLAWVNTLKKTWMGDANLDGEFNTTDFVSVFTSGKFETGAAADWSEGDWSGDGLFTSADFVVAFQEGGYEQGTRAAVAAVPEPSSMVLAMLSLFGVMGLTRRR
;
A
#
# COMPACT_ATOMS: atom_id res chain seq x y z
N ASP A 1 6.15 37.13 2.08
CA ASP A 1 7.42 37.55 1.44
C ASP A 1 8.15 36.40 0.73
N GLY A 2 7.62 35.16 0.72
CA GLY A 2 8.21 34.09 -0.09
C GLY A 2 9.51 33.53 0.48
N SER A 3 9.78 33.75 1.77
CA SER A 3 10.94 33.19 2.46
C SER A 3 10.84 31.67 2.60
N THR A 4 11.83 30.93 2.09
CA THR A 4 11.98 29.49 2.32
C THR A 4 12.58 29.25 3.72
N PHE A 5 11.95 28.38 4.49
CA PHE A 5 12.46 27.92 5.78
C PHE A 5 13.07 26.53 5.62
N ASP A 6 14.40 26.45 5.56
CA ASP A 6 15.12 25.18 5.40
C ASP A 6 15.39 24.53 6.76
N ILE A 7 14.86 23.33 6.96
CA ILE A 7 15.16 22.50 8.14
C ILE A 7 16.24 21.50 7.74
N LYS A 8 17.41 21.57 8.37
CA LYS A 8 18.47 20.56 8.24
C LYS A 8 18.54 19.74 9.53
N SER A 9 18.25 18.45 9.44
CA SER A 9 18.53 17.51 10.52
C SER A 9 20.01 17.13 10.51
N THR A 10 20.65 17.11 11.67
CA THR A 10 21.95 16.45 11.86
C THR A 10 21.71 15.02 12.34
N GLY A 11 21.21 14.16 11.46
CA GLY A 11 20.92 12.75 11.76
C GLY A 11 19.78 12.16 10.92
N ALA A 12 19.65 10.83 10.91
CA ALA A 12 18.54 10.15 10.26
C ALA A 12 17.23 10.44 10.99
N CYS A 13 16.26 11.05 10.31
CA CYS A 13 14.90 11.19 10.83
C CYS A 13 14.23 9.81 10.86
N VAL A 14 13.58 9.47 11.97
CA VAL A 14 12.81 8.22 12.11
C VAL A 14 11.32 8.48 11.92
N ASN A 15 10.56 7.44 11.58
CA ASN A 15 9.10 7.51 11.51
C ASN A 15 8.53 8.11 12.81
N GLY A 16 7.64 9.11 12.68
CA GLY A 16 7.05 9.81 13.80
C GLY A 16 7.90 10.96 14.35
N ALA A 17 9.11 11.21 13.82
CA ALA A 17 9.87 12.41 14.13
C ALA A 17 9.04 13.64 13.76
N SER A 18 8.92 14.59 14.69
CA SER A 18 8.12 15.78 14.48
C SER A 18 8.88 17.05 14.85
N PHE A 19 8.58 18.11 14.12
CA PHE A 19 9.03 19.46 14.36
C PHE A 19 7.81 20.33 14.65
N LYS A 20 7.87 21.15 15.70
CA LYS A 20 6.79 22.07 16.06
C LYS A 20 7.24 23.50 15.87
N ILE A 21 6.44 24.29 15.16
CA ILE A 21 6.65 25.73 15.03
C ILE A 21 5.96 26.39 16.23
N VAL A 22 6.73 26.98 17.15
CA VAL A 22 6.23 27.42 18.47
C VAL A 22 5.78 28.90 18.49
N ASP A 23 6.22 29.71 17.52
CA ASP A 23 5.97 31.16 17.49
C ASP A 23 5.43 31.66 16.14
N ALA A 24 4.54 30.87 15.52
CA ALA A 24 3.81 31.31 14.34
C ALA A 24 2.39 31.68 14.74
N ASN A 25 2.18 32.97 15.03
CA ASN A 25 0.89 33.47 15.54
C ASN A 25 -0.25 33.42 14.51
N ASN A 26 0.04 33.15 13.23
CA ASN A 26 -0.95 32.99 12.14
C ASN A 26 -0.33 32.22 10.95
N ILE A 27 -0.35 30.88 10.95
CA ILE A 27 -0.08 30.11 9.72
C ILE A 27 -1.37 30.09 8.90
N THR A 28 -1.44 30.91 7.85
CA THR A 28 -2.55 30.91 6.90
C THR A 28 -2.18 30.12 5.66
N GLY A 29 -3.00 29.12 5.30
CA GLY A 29 -2.78 28.22 4.17
C GLY A 29 -2.04 26.93 4.55
N THR A 30 -1.89 26.04 3.57
CA THR A 30 -1.13 24.79 3.72
C THR A 30 0.28 25.03 3.18
N PRO A 31 1.35 24.91 4.00
CA PRO A 31 2.72 25.02 3.50
C PRO A 31 3.00 23.90 2.50
N THR A 32 3.71 24.22 1.43
CA THR A 32 4.29 23.19 0.55
C THR A 32 5.52 22.63 1.23
N ILE A 33 5.52 21.34 1.53
CA ILE A 33 6.66 20.64 2.10
C ILE A 33 7.28 19.77 1.01
N THR A 34 8.59 19.90 0.83
CA THR A 34 9.37 19.10 -0.11
C THR A 34 10.52 18.46 0.63
N SER A 35 10.65 17.14 0.51
CA SER A 35 11.81 16.43 1.03
C SER A 35 12.95 16.46 0.03
N GLN A 36 14.18 16.66 0.48
CA GLN A 36 15.39 16.43 -0.33
C GLN A 36 15.79 14.95 -0.38
N THR A 37 15.25 14.14 0.53
CA THR A 37 15.40 12.68 0.51
C THR A 37 14.15 12.08 -0.11
N ALA A 38 14.30 11.36 -1.22
CA ALA A 38 13.20 10.62 -1.83
C ALA A 38 12.49 9.75 -0.76
N GLY A 39 11.17 9.83 -0.69
CA GLY A 39 10.36 8.86 0.08
C GLY A 39 10.03 9.24 1.48
N GLN A 40 10.60 10.35 1.95
CA GLN A 40 10.13 10.95 3.16
C GLN A 40 8.85 11.73 2.88
N ASN A 41 7.74 11.18 3.33
CA ASN A 41 6.47 11.88 3.33
C ASN A 41 6.34 12.72 4.61
N TRP A 42 6.29 14.04 4.46
CA TRP A 42 6.18 14.97 5.57
C TRP A 42 4.78 15.57 5.61
N VAL A 43 4.06 15.34 6.69
CA VAL A 43 2.68 15.80 6.86
C VAL A 43 2.64 17.01 7.78
N PHE A 44 2.00 18.09 7.31
CA PHE A 44 1.72 19.26 8.14
C PHE A 44 0.35 19.16 8.81
N ASN A 45 0.32 19.26 10.13
CA ASN A 45 -0.91 19.43 10.90
C ASN A 45 -1.10 20.92 11.25
N ALA A 46 -2.05 21.56 10.57
CA ALA A 46 -2.36 22.97 10.76
C ALA A 46 -2.97 23.30 12.13
N ALA A 47 -3.61 22.34 12.80
CA ALA A 47 -4.21 22.56 14.12
C ALA A 47 -3.15 22.63 15.24
N THR A 48 -2.03 21.92 15.07
CA THR A 48 -0.97 21.82 16.08
C THR A 48 0.32 22.54 15.66
N GLY A 49 0.44 22.97 14.40
CA GLY A 49 1.66 23.54 13.83
C GLY A 49 2.81 22.55 13.77
N THR A 50 2.51 21.25 13.68
CA THR A 50 3.51 20.18 13.66
C THR A 50 3.72 19.64 12.26
N VAL A 51 4.99 19.50 11.87
CA VAL A 51 5.42 18.75 10.70
C VAL A 51 5.91 17.39 11.19
N THR A 52 5.31 16.31 10.71
CA THR A 52 5.66 14.94 11.13
C THR A 52 6.17 14.15 9.93
N LEU A 53 7.29 13.45 10.10
CA LEU A 53 7.70 12.42 9.16
C LEU A 53 6.72 11.26 9.28
N GLY A 54 5.83 11.13 8.30
CA GLY A 54 5.08 9.90 8.12
C GLY A 54 6.06 8.77 7.84
N GLY A 55 5.82 7.60 8.40
CA GLY A 55 6.48 6.40 7.93
C GLY A 55 6.24 6.27 6.44
N GLY A 56 7.27 5.86 5.68
CA GLY A 56 7.07 5.46 4.29
C GLY A 56 5.87 4.54 4.20
N LEU A 57 5.07 4.69 3.15
CA LEU A 57 3.92 3.81 2.97
C LEU A 57 4.43 2.37 2.96
N THR A 58 3.79 1.47 3.72
CA THR A 58 4.12 0.06 3.59
C THR A 58 3.98 -0.33 2.12
N GLY A 59 5.00 -0.96 1.54
CA GLY A 59 5.04 -1.32 0.11
C GLY A 59 5.66 -0.26 -0.81
N ASP A 60 5.97 0.95 -0.33
CA ASP A 60 6.70 1.99 -1.08
C ASP A 60 8.21 1.70 -0.96
N TYR A 61 8.73 0.95 -1.92
CA TYR A 61 10.08 0.39 -1.91
C TYR A 61 11.11 1.33 -2.53
N ASP A 62 10.70 2.19 -3.46
CA ASP A 62 11.60 3.22 -4.00
C ASP A 62 11.66 4.46 -3.09
N GLY A 63 10.73 4.55 -2.13
CA GLY A 63 10.58 5.70 -1.29
C GLY A 63 10.24 6.88 -2.19
N ASN A 64 9.07 6.93 -2.78
CA ASN A 64 8.58 8.11 -3.48
C ASN A 64 7.28 8.65 -2.88
N GLY A 65 6.76 7.99 -1.84
CA GLY A 65 5.53 8.32 -1.15
C GLY A 65 4.27 7.84 -1.88
N GLN A 66 4.41 7.00 -2.92
CA GLN A 66 3.33 6.42 -3.70
C GLN A 66 3.44 4.90 -3.68
N LEU A 67 2.33 4.22 -3.99
CA LEU A 67 2.30 2.79 -4.27
C LEU A 67 2.04 2.64 -5.76
N ASP A 68 3.08 2.41 -6.54
CA ASP A 68 3.04 2.44 -7.99
C ASP A 68 3.80 1.27 -8.66
N LEU A 69 3.96 1.36 -9.98
CA LEU A 69 4.59 0.32 -10.79
C LEU A 69 6.07 0.09 -10.41
N ALA A 70 6.79 1.14 -9.98
CA ALA A 70 8.19 1.03 -9.61
C ALA A 70 8.37 0.10 -8.40
N ASP A 71 7.44 0.15 -7.44
CA ASP A 71 7.45 -0.74 -6.29
C ASP A 71 7.29 -2.20 -6.68
N LEU A 72 6.31 -2.51 -7.54
CA LEU A 72 6.06 -3.88 -8.00
C LEU A 72 7.24 -4.46 -8.80
N ASN A 73 7.94 -3.62 -9.56
CA ASN A 73 9.15 -4.01 -10.30
C ASN A 73 10.32 -4.25 -9.34
N LEU A 74 10.50 -3.41 -8.31
CA LEU A 74 11.49 -3.63 -7.25
C LEU A 74 11.20 -4.92 -6.47
N GLN A 75 9.93 -5.19 -6.17
CA GLN A 75 9.51 -6.43 -5.50
C GLN A 75 9.80 -7.66 -6.36
N ALA A 76 9.49 -7.62 -7.67
CA ALA A 76 9.81 -8.72 -8.59
C ALA A 76 11.32 -9.01 -8.62
N ALA A 77 12.14 -7.97 -8.73
CA ALA A 77 13.59 -8.11 -8.65
C ALA A 77 14.06 -8.70 -7.31
N ALA A 78 13.40 -8.35 -6.19
CA ALA A 78 13.70 -8.91 -4.88
C ALA A 78 13.31 -10.40 -4.77
N MET A 79 12.16 -10.81 -5.33
CA MET A 79 11.76 -12.22 -5.38
C MET A 79 12.76 -13.07 -6.16
N ALA A 80 13.27 -12.56 -7.29
CA ALA A 80 14.24 -13.27 -8.13
C ALA A 80 15.65 -13.35 -7.51
N ASN A 81 16.11 -12.29 -6.82
CA ASN A 81 17.49 -12.18 -6.33
C ASN A 81 17.65 -12.47 -4.82
N GLY A 82 16.58 -12.77 -4.11
CA GLY A 82 16.61 -12.99 -2.66
C GLY A 82 16.81 -11.69 -1.87
N GLY A 83 15.99 -10.68 -2.15
CA GLY A 83 15.98 -9.40 -1.45
C GLY A 83 15.73 -9.56 0.07
N PRO A 84 16.10 -8.55 0.88
CA PRO A 84 15.95 -8.64 2.33
C PRO A 84 14.48 -8.70 2.74
N ALA A 85 14.10 -9.75 3.47
CA ALA A 85 12.75 -9.94 4.00
C ALA A 85 12.27 -8.71 4.78
N ALA A 86 13.13 -8.06 5.58
CA ALA A 86 12.77 -6.87 6.34
C ALA A 86 12.20 -5.70 5.49
N THR A 87 12.43 -5.70 4.17
CA THR A 87 11.89 -4.71 3.24
C THR A 87 10.71 -5.26 2.46
N TYR A 88 10.79 -6.47 1.93
CA TYR A 88 9.83 -6.98 0.93
C TYR A 88 8.85 -8.05 1.44
N ASP A 89 9.07 -8.61 2.63
CA ASP A 89 8.19 -9.58 3.29
C ASP A 89 7.01 -8.84 3.95
N LEU A 90 5.88 -8.81 3.27
CA LEU A 90 4.65 -8.17 3.74
C LEU A 90 3.81 -9.12 4.59
N THR A 91 3.97 -10.43 4.40
CA THR A 91 3.22 -11.46 5.13
C THR A 91 3.85 -11.81 6.49
N ASN A 92 5.09 -11.39 6.72
CA ASN A 92 5.95 -11.70 7.87
C ASN A 92 6.20 -13.20 8.05
N ASP A 93 6.32 -13.95 6.95
CA ASP A 93 6.61 -15.39 6.96
C ASP A 93 8.12 -15.71 6.81
N GLY A 94 8.94 -14.68 6.61
CA GLY A 94 10.39 -14.76 6.42
C GLY A 94 10.81 -15.00 4.97
N LEU A 95 9.88 -15.04 4.02
CA LEU A 95 10.11 -15.21 2.60
C LEU A 95 9.76 -13.92 1.85
N VAL A 96 10.29 -13.79 0.63
CA VAL A 96 9.90 -12.72 -0.31
C VAL A 96 9.39 -13.44 -1.55
N ASN A 97 8.07 -13.58 -1.64
CA ASN A 97 7.44 -14.45 -2.62
C ASN A 97 6.11 -13.88 -3.13
N TYR A 98 5.39 -14.71 -3.90
CA TYR A 98 4.11 -14.34 -4.49
C TYR A 98 3.04 -13.93 -3.47
N ASP A 99 3.06 -14.47 -2.25
CA ASP A 99 2.10 -14.09 -1.19
C ASP A 99 2.32 -12.63 -0.75
N ASP A 100 3.56 -12.15 -0.75
CA ASP A 100 3.87 -10.73 -0.51
C ASP A 100 3.41 -9.85 -1.68
N ARG A 101 3.58 -10.31 -2.91
CA ARG A 101 3.08 -9.61 -4.10
C ARG A 101 1.56 -9.47 -4.06
N LEU A 102 0.88 -10.55 -3.72
CA LEU A 102 -0.56 -10.58 -3.52
C LEU A 102 -1.00 -9.62 -2.42
N ALA A 103 -0.27 -9.59 -1.29
CA ALA A 103 -0.53 -8.65 -0.21
C ALA A 103 -0.37 -7.19 -0.64
N TRP A 104 0.66 -6.88 -1.44
CA TRP A 104 0.89 -5.53 -1.97
C TRP A 104 -0.29 -5.08 -2.83
N VAL A 105 -0.68 -5.89 -3.81
CA VAL A 105 -1.75 -5.57 -4.78
C VAL A 105 -3.10 -5.46 -4.09
N ASN A 106 -3.44 -6.45 -3.26
CA ASN A 106 -4.80 -6.59 -2.73
C ASN A 106 -5.06 -5.75 -1.49
N THR A 107 -4.06 -5.64 -0.61
CA THR A 107 -4.23 -5.06 0.73
C THR A 107 -3.74 -3.62 0.78
N LEU A 108 -2.57 -3.35 0.19
CA LEU A 108 -1.96 -2.02 0.23
C LEU A 108 -2.52 -1.14 -0.88
N LYS A 109 -2.37 -1.56 -2.14
CA LYS A 109 -2.87 -0.82 -3.31
C LYS A 109 -4.39 -0.92 -3.47
N LYS A 110 -4.98 -2.04 -3.01
CA LYS A 110 -6.41 -2.35 -3.16
C LYS A 110 -6.85 -2.31 -4.61
N THR A 111 -6.08 -2.97 -5.47
CA THR A 111 -6.45 -3.24 -6.85
C THR A 111 -6.43 -4.74 -7.13
N TRP A 112 -6.59 -5.15 -8.38
CA TRP A 112 -6.63 -6.52 -8.84
C TRP A 112 -5.29 -6.97 -9.40
N MET A 113 -5.01 -8.26 -9.26
CA MET A 113 -4.00 -8.91 -10.09
C MET A 113 -4.44 -8.81 -11.55
N GLY A 114 -3.59 -8.28 -12.43
CA GLY A 114 -3.94 -8.02 -13.83
C GLY A 114 -4.23 -6.56 -14.19
N ASP A 115 -4.43 -5.68 -13.20
CA ASP A 115 -4.52 -4.23 -13.40
C ASP A 115 -3.13 -3.67 -13.78
N ALA A 116 -2.84 -3.61 -15.07
CA ALA A 116 -1.52 -3.32 -15.60
C ALA A 116 -1.15 -1.84 -15.47
N ASN A 117 -2.14 -0.95 -15.34
CA ASN A 117 -1.96 0.49 -15.27
C ASN A 117 -2.16 1.06 -13.83
N LEU A 118 -2.59 0.21 -12.89
CA LEU A 118 -2.88 0.51 -11.49
C LEU A 118 -4.04 1.52 -11.29
N ASP A 119 -5.03 1.53 -12.17
CA ASP A 119 -6.20 2.41 -12.10
C ASP A 119 -7.32 1.91 -11.17
N GLY A 120 -7.15 0.71 -10.61
CA GLY A 120 -8.07 0.08 -9.67
C GLY A 120 -8.95 -1.00 -10.30
N GLU A 121 -8.92 -1.16 -11.62
CA GLU A 121 -9.73 -2.12 -12.37
C GLU A 121 -8.85 -3.12 -13.12
N PHE A 122 -9.33 -4.35 -13.28
CA PHE A 122 -8.74 -5.28 -14.23
C PHE A 122 -9.74 -5.51 -15.37
N ASN A 123 -9.48 -4.91 -16.53
CA ASN A 123 -10.40 -4.89 -17.66
C ASN A 123 -9.66 -5.02 -19.01
N THR A 124 -10.41 -4.88 -20.10
CA THR A 124 -9.86 -5.03 -21.46
C THR A 124 -8.73 -4.03 -21.77
N THR A 125 -8.70 -2.85 -21.14
CA THR A 125 -7.66 -1.84 -21.38
C THR A 125 -6.28 -2.29 -20.89
N ASP A 126 -6.23 -3.06 -19.79
CA ASP A 126 -5.01 -3.67 -19.28
C ASP A 126 -4.44 -4.67 -20.29
N PHE A 127 -5.31 -5.52 -20.87
CA PHE A 127 -4.90 -6.46 -21.89
C PHE A 127 -4.33 -5.76 -23.13
N VAL A 128 -4.99 -4.71 -23.60
CA VAL A 128 -4.45 -3.91 -24.72
C VAL A 128 -3.07 -3.37 -24.37
N SER A 129 -2.89 -2.81 -23.17
CA SER A 129 -1.60 -2.29 -22.70
C SER A 129 -0.50 -3.36 -22.73
N VAL A 130 -0.69 -4.49 -22.04
CA VAL A 130 0.35 -5.53 -21.93
C VAL A 130 0.65 -6.18 -23.28
N PHE A 131 -0.34 -6.39 -24.15
CA PHE A 131 -0.09 -6.97 -25.47
C PHE A 131 0.60 -5.99 -26.44
N THR A 132 0.46 -4.68 -26.26
CA THR A 132 1.23 -3.72 -27.06
C THR A 132 2.73 -3.76 -26.77
N SER A 133 3.15 -4.30 -25.63
CA SER A 133 4.58 -4.53 -25.34
C SER A 133 5.21 -5.57 -26.26
N GLY A 134 4.41 -6.50 -26.81
CA GLY A 134 4.87 -7.58 -27.67
C GLY A 134 5.73 -8.64 -26.95
N LYS A 135 5.69 -8.71 -25.62
CA LYS A 135 6.56 -9.60 -24.81
C LYS A 135 5.96 -10.98 -24.49
N PHE A 136 4.66 -11.17 -24.73
CA PHE A 136 3.95 -12.41 -24.42
C PHE A 136 4.61 -13.64 -25.05
N GLU A 137 5.01 -14.60 -24.23
CA GLU A 137 5.63 -15.88 -24.64
C GLU A 137 6.90 -15.72 -25.51
N THR A 138 7.57 -14.56 -25.41
CA THR A 138 8.81 -14.30 -26.16
C THR A 138 10.08 -14.67 -25.40
N GLY A 139 9.99 -14.82 -24.07
CA GLY A 139 11.14 -14.94 -23.17
C GLY A 139 11.91 -13.62 -22.95
N ALA A 140 11.42 -12.50 -23.50
CA ALA A 140 11.96 -11.19 -23.17
C ALA A 140 11.52 -10.79 -21.75
N ALA A 141 12.41 -10.09 -21.03
CA ALA A 141 12.10 -9.57 -19.71
C ALA A 141 10.92 -8.60 -19.77
N ALA A 142 9.94 -8.79 -18.90
CA ALA A 142 8.73 -7.97 -18.79
C ALA A 142 8.60 -7.41 -17.36
N ASP A 143 8.10 -6.18 -17.28
CA ASP A 143 7.69 -5.55 -16.02
C ASP A 143 6.17 -5.74 -15.79
N TRP A 144 5.65 -5.27 -14.65
CA TRP A 144 4.21 -5.38 -14.33
C TRP A 144 3.29 -4.84 -15.42
N SER A 145 3.57 -3.63 -15.92
CA SER A 145 2.76 -2.96 -16.95
C SER A 145 2.88 -3.60 -18.33
N GLU A 146 3.81 -4.55 -18.49
CA GLU A 146 4.04 -5.33 -19.69
C GLU A 146 3.55 -6.78 -19.56
N GLY A 147 3.04 -7.16 -18.38
CA GLY A 147 2.35 -8.42 -18.13
C GLY A 147 2.99 -9.37 -17.12
N ASP A 148 4.12 -9.01 -16.50
CA ASP A 148 4.73 -9.81 -15.41
C ASP A 148 3.97 -9.64 -14.09
N TRP A 149 2.78 -10.23 -14.00
CA TRP A 149 1.93 -10.15 -12.82
C TRP A 149 2.34 -11.16 -11.75
N SER A 150 2.98 -12.26 -12.14
CA SER A 150 3.55 -13.24 -11.21
C SER A 150 4.85 -12.76 -10.55
N GLY A 151 5.58 -11.84 -11.20
CA GLY A 151 6.84 -11.25 -10.74
C GLY A 151 8.05 -12.14 -11.00
N ASP A 152 7.98 -13.05 -11.98
CA ASP A 152 9.09 -13.91 -12.38
C ASP A 152 9.98 -13.28 -13.47
N GLY A 153 9.65 -12.05 -13.88
CA GLY A 153 10.36 -11.26 -14.88
C GLY A 153 9.95 -11.57 -16.32
N LEU A 154 8.92 -12.39 -16.56
CA LEU A 154 8.45 -12.76 -17.90
C LEU A 154 6.95 -12.52 -18.02
N PHE A 155 6.48 -12.26 -19.25
CA PHE A 155 5.05 -12.25 -19.55
C PHE A 155 4.66 -13.56 -20.25
N THR A 156 4.03 -14.46 -19.51
CA THR A 156 3.64 -15.81 -19.97
C THR A 156 2.19 -16.14 -19.61
N SER A 157 1.75 -17.31 -20.02
CA SER A 157 0.45 -17.85 -19.63
C SER A 157 0.30 -18.04 -18.11
N ALA A 158 1.39 -18.12 -17.35
CA ALA A 158 1.35 -18.18 -15.88
C ALA A 158 0.80 -16.88 -15.27
N ASP A 159 1.09 -15.73 -15.89
CA ASP A 159 0.58 -14.42 -15.47
C ASP A 159 -0.95 -14.35 -15.61
N PHE A 160 -1.50 -14.95 -16.66
CA PHE A 160 -2.95 -15.07 -16.79
C PHE A 160 -3.56 -15.95 -15.71
N VAL A 161 -2.88 -17.04 -15.31
CA VAL A 161 -3.39 -17.89 -14.23
C VAL A 161 -3.50 -17.08 -12.93
N VAL A 162 -2.45 -16.32 -12.57
CA VAL A 162 -2.47 -15.52 -11.34
C VAL A 162 -3.51 -14.40 -11.39
N ALA A 163 -3.66 -13.70 -12.53
CA ALA A 163 -4.65 -12.62 -12.68
C ALA A 163 -6.10 -13.14 -12.65
N PHE A 164 -6.39 -14.25 -13.33
CA PHE A 164 -7.75 -14.79 -13.37
C PHE A 164 -8.13 -15.58 -12.13
N GLN A 165 -7.16 -16.09 -11.36
CA GLN A 165 -7.45 -16.81 -10.12
C GLN A 165 -8.19 -15.95 -9.10
N GLU A 166 -8.01 -14.62 -9.13
CA GLU A 166 -8.74 -13.68 -8.28
C GLU A 166 -10.18 -13.43 -8.71
N GLY A 167 -10.52 -13.68 -9.99
CA GLY A 167 -11.84 -13.41 -10.55
C GLY A 167 -12.20 -11.92 -10.66
N GLY A 168 -11.21 -11.02 -10.65
CA GLY A 168 -11.41 -9.56 -10.71
C GLY A 168 -11.74 -8.98 -12.09
N TYR A 169 -11.63 -9.78 -13.15
CA TYR A 169 -11.82 -9.32 -14.53
C TYR A 169 -13.22 -8.74 -14.76
N GLU A 170 -13.28 -7.50 -15.24
CA GLU A 170 -14.50 -6.74 -15.52
C GLU A 170 -15.44 -6.63 -14.29
N GLN A 171 -14.90 -6.73 -13.06
CA GLN A 171 -15.65 -6.48 -11.83
C GLN A 171 -15.66 -4.99 -11.44
N GLY A 172 -14.91 -4.15 -12.15
CA GLY A 172 -14.72 -2.72 -11.86
C GLY A 172 -13.76 -2.48 -10.70
N THR A 173 -13.76 -1.25 -10.17
CA THR A 173 -12.83 -0.86 -9.09
C THR A 173 -12.93 -1.78 -7.89
N ARG A 174 -11.80 -2.31 -7.42
CA ARG A 174 -11.78 -3.12 -6.19
C ARG A 174 -12.16 -2.24 -4.99
N ALA A 175 -13.32 -2.53 -4.40
CA ALA A 175 -13.78 -1.78 -3.24
C ALA A 175 -12.79 -1.96 -2.08
N ALA A 176 -12.33 -0.86 -1.49
CA ALA A 176 -11.67 -0.93 -0.20
C ALA A 176 -12.65 -1.58 0.78
N VAL A 177 -12.32 -2.78 1.28
CA VAL A 177 -13.15 -3.47 2.27
C VAL A 177 -13.30 -2.53 3.47
N ALA A 178 -14.44 -1.87 3.58
CA ALA A 178 -14.77 -1.09 4.75
C ALA A 178 -14.79 -2.08 5.91
N ALA A 179 -14.00 -1.82 6.94
CA ALA A 179 -14.04 -2.60 8.17
C ALA A 179 -15.50 -2.63 8.64
N VAL A 180 -16.15 -3.79 8.49
CA VAL A 180 -17.51 -4.00 8.98
C VAL A 180 -17.43 -3.87 10.50
N PRO A 181 -18.18 -2.95 11.14
CA PRO A 181 -18.25 -2.91 12.58
C PRO A 181 -18.68 -4.28 13.09
N GLU A 182 -17.85 -4.93 13.91
CA GLU A 182 -18.18 -6.26 14.43
C GLU A 182 -19.57 -6.22 15.10
N PRO A 183 -20.48 -7.15 14.77
CA PRO A 183 -21.87 -7.05 15.16
C PRO A 183 -22.03 -7.30 16.65
N SER A 184 -22.01 -6.26 17.48
CA SER A 184 -22.61 -6.17 18.83
C SER A 184 -22.50 -7.42 19.72
N SER A 185 -21.47 -8.24 19.55
CA SER A 185 -21.33 -9.55 20.20
C SER A 185 -21.04 -9.34 21.69
N MET A 186 -20.39 -8.23 22.04
CA MET A 186 -20.27 -7.75 23.40
C MET A 186 -21.62 -7.35 24.03
N VAL A 187 -22.54 -6.77 23.25
CA VAL A 187 -23.87 -6.39 23.76
C VAL A 187 -24.72 -7.64 24.02
N LEU A 188 -24.67 -8.63 23.12
CA LEU A 188 -25.36 -9.91 23.32
C LEU A 188 -24.75 -10.72 24.48
N ALA A 189 -23.43 -10.69 24.66
CA ALA A 189 -22.75 -11.33 25.80
C ALA A 189 -23.07 -10.63 27.13
N MET A 190 -23.19 -9.30 27.15
CA MET A 190 -23.59 -8.57 28.35
C MET A 190 -25.06 -8.82 28.70
N LEU A 191 -25.96 -8.81 27.70
CA LEU A 191 -27.40 -9.10 27.90
C LEU A 191 -27.64 -10.53 28.41
N SER A 192 -26.87 -11.52 27.95
CA SER A 192 -26.99 -12.89 28.44
C SER A 192 -26.52 -13.02 29.90
N LEU A 193 -25.46 -12.32 30.29
CA LEU A 193 -24.98 -12.28 31.69
C LEU A 193 -26.02 -11.67 32.64
N PHE A 194 -26.67 -10.57 32.24
CA PHE A 194 -27.73 -9.95 33.04
C PHE A 194 -28.99 -10.81 33.13
N GLY A 195 -29.36 -11.50 32.04
CA GLY A 195 -30.48 -12.43 32.02
C GLY A 195 -30.30 -13.62 32.97
N VAL A 196 -29.10 -14.22 33.01
CA VAL A 196 -28.77 -15.35 33.89
C VAL A 196 -28.69 -14.94 35.37
N MET A 197 -28.14 -13.75 35.66
CA MET A 197 -28.13 -13.22 37.04
C MET A 197 -29.53 -12.85 37.56
N GLY A 198 -30.45 -12.43 36.67
CA GLY A 198 -31.85 -12.17 37.05
C GLY A 198 -32.63 -13.44 37.40
N LEU A 199 -32.34 -14.56 36.74
CA LEU A 199 -33.00 -15.86 36.97
C LEU A 199 -32.48 -16.56 38.24
N THR A 200 -31.22 -16.37 38.60
CA THR A 200 -30.62 -16.98 39.80
C THR A 200 -31.02 -16.28 41.11
N ARG A 201 -31.46 -15.01 41.05
CA ARG A 201 -31.98 -14.26 42.21
C ARG A 201 -33.45 -14.54 42.56
N ARG A 202 -34.18 -15.28 41.72
CA ARG A 202 -35.61 -15.62 41.93
C ARG A 202 -35.81 -17.07 42.42
N ARG A 203 -34.78 -17.71 42.96
CA ARG A 203 -34.86 -19.01 43.65
C ARG A 203 -34.60 -18.84 45.14
#